data_AF-A0A3P1XR89-F1
#
_entry.id   AF-A0A3P1XR89-F1
#
_cell.length_a   1.000
_cell.length_b   1.000
_cell.length_c   1.000
_cell.angle_alpha   90.00
_cell.angle_beta   90.00
_cell.angle_gamma   90.00
#
_symmetry.space_group_name_H-M   'P 1'
#
loop_
_entity.id
_entity.type
_entity.pdbx_description
1 polymer ?
#
loop_
_entity_poly.entity_id
_entity_poly.type
_entity_poly.pdbx_seq_one_letter_code
_entity_poly.pdbx_strand_id
1 'polypeptide(L)'
;GNPKSRPAIKGKKEHLSDYDVIFIGYPIWWNVAPTIVRTFIESHPLKGKTVIPFATSGSSGIENSVVQLKKDYPEIQWRDGRLLNGATEQTIREWVEKELKK
;
A
#
# COMPACT_ATOMS: atom_id res chain seq x y z
N GLY A 1 0.87 -1.86 -19.56
CA GLY A 1 1.01 -3.23 -19.02
C GLY A 1 -0.36 -3.86 -18.82
N ASN A 2 -0.48 -5.19 -18.79
CA ASN A 2 -1.76 -5.88 -18.59
C ASN A 2 -2.26 -5.70 -17.13
N PRO A 3 -3.40 -5.01 -16.88
CA PRO A 3 -3.93 -4.79 -15.53
C PRO A 3 -4.36 -6.07 -14.80
N LYS A 4 -4.63 -7.15 -15.54
CA LYS A 4 -4.98 -8.46 -14.98
C LYS A 4 -3.77 -9.31 -14.59
N SER A 5 -2.55 -8.84 -14.86
CA SER A 5 -1.33 -9.57 -14.50
C SER A 5 -1.24 -9.75 -12.99
N ARG A 6 -0.73 -10.90 -12.55
CA ARG A 6 -0.37 -11.21 -11.15
C ARG A 6 1.06 -11.77 -11.12
N PRO A 7 2.09 -10.90 -11.15
CA PRO A 7 3.48 -11.34 -11.17
C PRO A 7 3.81 -12.16 -9.93
N ALA A 8 4.49 -13.30 -10.08
CA ALA A 8 4.87 -14.13 -8.95
C ALA A 8 5.80 -13.37 -7.99
N ILE A 9 5.51 -13.47 -6.69
CA ILE A 9 6.38 -12.95 -5.63
C ILE A 9 7.32 -14.08 -5.22
N LYS A 10 8.63 -13.82 -5.26
CA LYS A 10 9.64 -14.77 -4.78
C LYS A 10 9.70 -14.74 -3.26
N GLY A 11 9.87 -15.90 -2.63
CA GLY A 11 10.01 -16.03 -1.18
C GLY A 11 8.90 -16.87 -0.56
N LYS A 12 8.96 -17.03 0.77
CA LYS A 12 7.85 -17.62 1.53
C LYS A 12 6.78 -16.56 1.74
N LYS A 13 5.53 -16.98 1.90
CA LYS A 13 4.46 -16.08 2.34
C LYS A 13 4.76 -15.59 3.75
N GLU A 14 4.50 -14.32 4.00
CA GLU A 14 4.70 -13.72 5.31
C GLU A 14 3.60 -14.15 6.27
N HIS A 15 3.96 -14.45 7.51
CA HIS A 15 2.99 -14.70 8.58
C HIS A 15 2.50 -13.37 9.13
N LEU A 16 1.38 -12.87 8.59
CA LEU A 16 0.84 -11.57 8.98
C LEU A 16 -0.12 -11.61 10.18
N SER A 17 -0.31 -12.77 10.83
CA SER A 17 -1.29 -12.93 11.92
C SER A 17 -1.08 -11.92 13.04
N ASP A 18 0.17 -11.67 13.39
CA ASP A 18 0.57 -10.93 14.60
C ASP A 18 0.61 -9.40 14.37
N TYR A 19 0.22 -8.94 13.19
CA TYR A 19 0.25 -7.53 12.81
C TYR A 19 -1.15 -6.96 12.67
N ASP A 20 -1.46 -5.91 13.42
CA ASP A 20 -2.71 -5.16 13.29
C ASP A 20 -2.66 -4.11 12.17
N VAL A 21 -1.47 -3.56 11.93
CA VAL A 21 -1.23 -2.49 10.95
C VAL A 21 -0.19 -2.94 9.93
N ILE A 22 -0.53 -2.82 8.65
CA ILE A 22 0.34 -3.16 7.52
C ILE A 22 0.55 -1.91 6.66
N PHE A 23 1.79 -1.44 6.62
CA PHE A 23 2.19 -0.40 5.65
C PHE A 23 2.60 -1.07 4.33
N ILE A 24 2.05 -0.62 3.20
CA ILE A 24 2.38 -1.17 1.88
C ILE A 24 3.00 -0.07 1.01
N GLY A 25 4.28 -0.25 0.66
CA GLY A 25 5.06 0.67 -0.16
C GLY A 25 5.13 0.27 -1.62
N TYR A 26 4.96 1.21 -2.54
CA TYR A 26 5.14 0.95 -3.98
C TYR A 26 5.52 2.20 -4.80
N PRO A 27 6.22 2.07 -5.92
CA PRO A 27 6.35 3.17 -6.87
C PRO A 27 5.02 3.41 -7.60
N ILE A 28 4.72 4.65 -8.00
CA ILE A 28 3.59 4.95 -8.88
C ILE A 28 3.96 4.62 -10.33
N TRP A 29 3.21 3.71 -10.95
CA TRP A 29 3.33 3.39 -12.37
C TRP A 29 2.04 3.78 -13.08
N TRP A 30 2.13 4.75 -14.00
CA TRP A 30 0.97 5.21 -14.78
C TRP A 30 -0.24 5.59 -13.90
N ASN A 31 0.02 6.34 -12.82
CA ASN A 31 -0.97 6.81 -11.85
C ASN A 31 -1.66 5.71 -11.00
N VAL A 32 -1.13 4.47 -10.99
CA VAL A 32 -1.66 3.35 -10.19
C VAL A 32 -0.56 2.56 -9.50
N ALA A 33 -0.95 1.72 -8.54
CA ALA A 33 -0.07 0.74 -7.93
C ALA A 33 0.30 -0.36 -8.94
N PRO A 34 1.57 -0.80 -9.02
CA PRO A 34 2.01 -1.93 -9.82
C PRO A 34 1.21 -3.20 -9.49
N THR A 35 0.98 -4.07 -10.47
CA THR A 35 0.16 -5.28 -10.30
C THR A 35 0.72 -6.29 -9.30
N ILE A 36 2.01 -6.21 -8.95
CA ILE A 36 2.58 -7.03 -7.88
C ILE A 36 1.99 -6.69 -6.50
N VAL A 37 1.56 -5.45 -6.28
CA VAL A 37 0.87 -5.04 -5.04
C VAL A 37 -0.46 -5.80 -4.88
N ARG A 38 -1.19 -5.98 -5.98
CA ARG A 38 -2.41 -6.81 -6.02
C ARG A 38 -2.11 -8.26 -5.72
N THR A 39 -1.01 -8.78 -6.26
CA THR A 39 -0.56 -10.15 -5.96
C THR A 39 -0.24 -10.30 -4.47
N PHE A 40 0.40 -9.31 -3.85
CA PHE A 40 0.67 -9.31 -2.42
C PHE A 40 -0.63 -9.33 -1.61
N ILE A 41 -1.57 -8.44 -1.92
CA ILE A 41 -2.87 -8.35 -1.24
C ILE A 41 -3.64 -9.67 -1.34
N GLU A 42 -3.74 -10.25 -2.53
CA GLU A 42 -4.49 -11.49 -2.77
C GLU A 42 -3.81 -12.73 -2.19
N SER A 43 -2.51 -12.67 -1.91
CA SER A 43 -1.77 -13.80 -1.36
C SER A 43 -1.74 -13.87 0.17
N HIS A 44 -2.19 -12.82 0.86
CA HIS A 44 -2.16 -12.67 2.32
C HIS A 44 -3.53 -12.32 2.93
N PRO A 45 -3.86 -12.81 4.12
CA PRO A 45 -5.10 -12.44 4.81
C PRO A 45 -4.98 -11.03 5.43
N LEU A 46 -5.52 -10.02 4.74
CA LEU A 46 -5.53 -8.63 5.21
C LEU A 46 -6.87 -8.19 5.82
N LYS A 47 -7.90 -9.04 5.79
CA LYS A 47 -9.20 -8.75 6.40
C LYS A 47 -9.05 -8.51 7.90
N GLY A 48 -9.64 -7.43 8.39
CA GLY A 48 -9.56 -7.02 9.80
C GLY A 48 -8.25 -6.33 10.21
N LYS A 49 -7.31 -6.14 9.27
CA LYS A 49 -6.07 -5.39 9.49
C LYS A 49 -6.21 -3.98 8.93
N THR A 50 -5.59 -3.01 9.60
CA THR A 50 -5.43 -1.66 9.06
C THR A 50 -4.35 -1.66 8.00
N VAL A 51 -4.64 -1.18 6.79
CA VAL A 51 -3.67 -1.09 5.70
C VAL A 51 -3.42 0.37 5.32
N ILE A 52 -2.14 0.77 5.31
CA ILE A 52 -1.71 2.15 5.08
C ILE A 52 -0.78 2.19 3.86
N PRO A 53 -1.24 2.67 2.69
CA PRO A 53 -0.40 2.79 1.51
C PRO A 53 0.63 3.90 1.64
N PHE A 54 1.82 3.69 1.07
CA PHE A 54 2.72 4.79 0.77
C PHE A 54 3.39 4.58 -0.58
N ALA A 55 3.83 5.68 -1.20
CA ALA A 55 4.42 5.59 -2.51
C ALA A 55 5.55 6.58 -2.76
N THR A 56 6.34 6.30 -3.78
CA THR A 56 7.25 7.26 -4.41
C THR A 56 6.91 7.39 -5.89
N SER A 57 7.27 8.51 -6.51
CA SER A 57 6.99 8.78 -7.91
C SER A 57 7.98 9.80 -8.50
N GLY A 58 8.03 9.89 -9.83
CA GLY A 58 8.76 10.98 -10.50
C GLY A 58 8.00 12.32 -10.48
N SER A 59 6.67 12.28 -10.43
CA SER A 59 5.82 13.49 -10.42
C SER A 59 4.37 13.22 -10.02
N SER A 60 3.84 12.02 -10.28
CA SER A 60 2.44 11.67 -9.99
C SER A 60 2.13 11.60 -8.50
N GLY A 61 0.92 11.98 -8.13
CA GLY A 61 0.36 11.75 -6.79
C GLY A 61 0.05 10.28 -6.50
N ILE A 62 -0.32 9.99 -5.25
CA ILE A 62 -0.69 8.64 -4.79
C ILE A 62 -2.21 8.40 -4.83
N GLU A 63 -3.01 9.46 -4.88
CA GLU A 63 -4.45 9.48 -4.59
C GLU A 63 -5.21 8.47 -5.47
N ASN A 64 -4.99 8.52 -6.78
CA ASN A 64 -5.66 7.62 -7.71
C ASN A 64 -5.29 6.15 -7.49
N SER A 65 -4.04 5.87 -7.11
CA SER A 65 -3.62 4.52 -6.77
C SER A 65 -4.36 3.96 -5.56
N VAL A 66 -4.55 4.79 -4.52
CA VAL A 66 -5.27 4.42 -3.29
C VAL A 66 -6.74 4.22 -3.58
N VAL A 67 -7.38 5.11 -4.35
CA VAL A 67 -8.77 4.97 -4.77
C VAL A 67 -8.99 3.66 -5.50
N GLN A 68 -8.10 3.30 -6.42
CA GLN A 68 -8.22 2.04 -7.15
C GLN A 68 -8.03 0.81 -6.25
N LEU A 69 -7.07 0.84 -5.33
CA LEU A 69 -6.88 -0.26 -4.37
C LEU A 69 -8.08 -0.41 -3.43
N LYS A 70 -8.63 0.70 -2.91
CA LYS A 70 -9.85 0.72 -2.10
C LYS A 70 -11.05 0.14 -2.87
N LYS A 71 -11.16 0.44 -4.17
CA LYS A 71 -12.21 -0.09 -5.03
C LYS A 71 -12.03 -1.58 -5.34
N ASP A 72 -10.79 -2.03 -5.58
CA ASP A 72 -10.47 -3.41 -5.90
C ASP A 72 -10.65 -4.35 -4.69
N TYR A 73 -10.40 -3.84 -3.47
CA TYR A 73 -10.44 -4.60 -2.21
C TYR A 73 -11.20 -3.83 -1.11
N PRO A 74 -12.54 -3.68 -1.24
CA PRO A 74 -13.35 -2.88 -0.34
C PRO A 74 -13.46 -3.44 1.09
N GLU A 75 -13.13 -4.72 1.29
CA GLU A 75 -13.17 -5.39 2.59
C GLU A 75 -11.99 -5.09 3.51
N ILE A 76 -10.93 -4.46 2.98
CA ILE A 76 -9.74 -4.07 3.74
C ILE A 76 -9.98 -2.73 4.44
N GLN A 77 -9.51 -2.60 5.68
CA GLN A 77 -9.58 -1.35 6.43
C GLN A 77 -8.46 -0.40 5.98
N TRP A 78 -8.70 0.34 4.91
CA TRP A 78 -7.74 1.27 4.36
C TRP A 78 -7.68 2.59 5.15
N ARG A 79 -6.48 3.06 5.48
CA ARG A 79 -6.23 4.47 5.82
C ARG A 79 -5.85 5.27 4.59
N ASP A 80 -5.68 6.57 4.77
CA ASP A 80 -5.16 7.43 3.72
C ASP A 80 -3.68 7.13 3.48
N GLY A 81 -3.28 7.14 2.21
CA GLY A 81 -1.90 6.90 1.83
C GLY A 81 -1.10 8.19 1.76
N ARG A 82 0.24 8.07 1.73
CA ARG A 82 1.15 9.23 1.59
C ARG A 82 2.18 9.03 0.50
N LEU A 83 2.36 10.06 -0.33
CA LEU A 83 3.51 10.16 -1.23
C LEU A 83 4.73 10.62 -0.43
N LEU A 84 5.81 9.86 -0.47
CA LEU A 84 7.02 10.03 0.35
C LEU A 84 8.27 10.29 -0.52
N ASN A 85 8.15 11.17 -1.50
CA ASN A 85 9.31 11.64 -2.27
C ASN A 85 10.23 12.49 -1.38
N GLY A 86 11.52 12.14 -1.30
CA GLY A 86 12.49 12.87 -0.48
C GLY A 86 12.17 12.86 1.02
N ALA A 87 11.47 11.83 1.50
CA ALA A 87 11.10 11.72 2.91
C ALA A 87 12.33 11.66 3.83
N THR A 88 12.20 12.30 5.00
CA THR A 88 13.18 12.26 6.08
C THR A 88 12.60 11.48 7.25
N GLU A 89 13.43 11.05 8.19
CA GLU A 89 12.95 10.39 9.40
C GLU A 89 11.91 11.23 10.15
N GLN A 90 12.16 12.54 10.29
CA GLN A 90 11.23 13.46 10.93
C GLN A 90 9.86 13.47 10.25
N THR A 91 9.83 13.64 8.92
CA THR A 91 8.54 13.72 8.21
C THR A 91 7.80 12.38 8.23
N ILE A 92 8.51 11.25 8.28
CA ILE A 92 7.91 9.92 8.46
C ILE A 92 7.30 9.79 9.86
N ARG A 93 8.03 10.16 10.92
CA ARG A 93 7.53 10.09 12.31
C ARG A 93 6.25 10.89 12.50
N GLU A 94 6.24 12.14 12.04
CA GLU A 94 5.06 13.03 12.12
C GLU A 94 3.83 12.40 11.44
N TRP A 95 4.02 11.76 10.29
CA TRP A 95 2.93 11.11 9.57
C TRP A 95 2.45 9.82 10.23
N VAL A 96 3.36 8.94 10.63
CA VAL A 96 3.00 7.69 11.29
C VAL A 96 2.23 7.97 12.57
N GLU A 97 2.70 8.91 13.39
CA GLU A 97 1.99 9.32 14.60
C GLU A 97 0.58 9.84 14.31
N LYS A 98 0.42 10.66 13.26
CA LYS A 98 -0.88 11.19 12.85
C LYS A 98 -1.83 10.06 12.42
N GLU A 99 -1.37 9.08 11.66
CA GLU A 99 -2.23 8.01 11.15
C GLU A 99 -2.56 6.95 12.20
N LEU A 100 -1.67 6.68 13.16
CA LEU A 100 -1.91 5.71 14.23
C LEU A 100 -2.75 6.26 15.39
N LYS A 101 -2.89 7.59 15.52
CA LYS A 101 -3.75 8.24 16.52
C LYS A 101 -5.24 8.34 16.09
N LYS A 102 -5.57 7.96 14.85
CA LYS A 102 -6.94 7.98 14.29
C LYS A 102 -7.63 6.62 14.45
#